data_AF-A0A016X0I2-F1
#
_entry.id   AF-A0A016X0I2-F1
#
_cell.length_a   1.000
_cell.length_b   1.000
_cell.length_c   1.000
_cell.angle_alpha   90.00
_cell.angle_beta   90.00
_cell.angle_gamma   90.00
#
_symmetry.space_group_name_H-M   'P 1'
#
loop_
_entity.id
_entity.type
_entity.pdbx_description
1 polymer ?
#
loop_
_entity_poly.entity_id
_entity_poly.type
_entity_poly.pdbx_seq_one_letter_code
_entity_poly.pdbx_strand_id
1 'polypeptide(L)'
;MMFIFNGSDALYPSIYLGFNATSEQRFRYVQAIIKEARRISMKFSPPLPIYAYTKIEYDPLKKINDFYDDKIKTTIDQHEKCRKDRCNGHGKCVLEGNSTCPDSSNYAINTDEYKCECDKGFNGPRCSS
;
A
#
# COMPACT_ATOMS: atom_id res chain seq x y z
N MET A 1 2.96 20.47 23.72
CA MET A 1 2.96 20.03 22.30
C MET A 1 2.91 21.15 21.27
N MET A 2 2.64 22.42 21.63
CA MET A 2 2.63 23.53 20.66
C MET A 2 3.95 23.72 19.88
N PHE A 3 5.08 23.32 20.46
CA PHE A 3 6.39 23.42 19.80
C PHE A 3 6.46 22.64 18.48
N ILE A 4 5.77 21.49 18.38
CA ILE A 4 5.74 20.67 17.16
C ILE A 4 4.99 21.41 16.06
N PHE A 5 3.81 21.94 16.41
CA PHE A 5 2.95 22.64 15.46
C PHE A 5 3.54 23.97 15.00
N ASN A 6 4.29 24.68 15.85
CA ASN A 6 4.98 25.91 15.47
C ASN A 6 6.07 25.68 14.41
N GLY A 7 6.67 24.50 14.37
CA GLY A 7 7.66 24.12 13.35
C GLY A 7 7.06 23.35 12.17
N SER A 8 5.74 23.25 12.07
CA SER A 8 5.04 22.49 11.03
C SER A 8 4.42 23.41 9.99
N ASP A 9 4.58 23.08 8.71
CA ASP A 9 3.92 23.80 7.60
C ASP A 9 2.53 23.23 7.27
N ALA A 10 2.20 22.04 7.79
CA ALA A 10 0.93 21.35 7.58
C ALA A 10 0.66 20.34 8.69
N LEU A 11 -0.59 19.87 8.80
CA LEU A 11 -0.99 18.81 9.71
C LEU A 11 -1.29 17.51 8.94
N TYR A 12 -0.73 16.39 9.42
CA TYR A 12 -0.82 15.09 8.77
C TYR A 12 -1.47 14.03 9.68
N PRO A 13 -2.76 14.17 10.03
CA PRO A 13 -3.43 13.19 10.88
C PRO A 13 -3.59 11.85 10.17
N SER A 14 -3.33 10.75 10.89
CA SER A 14 -3.65 9.39 10.41
C SER A 14 -5.11 9.05 10.70
N ILE A 15 -5.82 8.53 9.71
CA ILE A 15 -7.23 8.11 9.81
C ILE A 15 -7.42 6.63 9.42
N TYR A 16 -6.40 5.79 9.63
CA TYR A 16 -6.45 4.37 9.29
C TYR A 16 -7.50 3.61 10.08
N LEU A 17 -8.20 2.68 9.42
CA LEU A 17 -9.35 1.96 9.98
C LEU A 17 -9.03 0.50 10.37
N GLY A 18 -7.79 0.20 10.76
CA GLY A 18 -7.32 -1.16 11.03
C GLY A 18 -7.72 -1.78 12.37
N PHE A 19 -8.85 -1.36 12.94
CA PHE A 19 -9.36 -1.85 14.21
C PHE A 19 -10.78 -2.40 14.07
N ASN A 20 -11.16 -3.28 15.00
CA ASN A 20 -12.49 -3.85 15.04
C ASN A 20 -13.49 -2.81 15.57
N ALA A 21 -14.38 -2.35 14.69
CA ALA A 21 -15.38 -1.33 14.98
C ALA A 21 -16.49 -1.37 13.92
N THR A 22 -17.68 -0.94 14.30
CA THR A 22 -18.81 -0.78 13.36
C THR A 22 -18.54 0.38 12.40
N SER A 23 -19.26 0.40 11.27
CA SER A 23 -19.16 1.50 10.30
C SER A 23 -19.44 2.88 10.93
N GLU A 24 -20.39 2.96 11.87
CA GLU A 24 -20.69 4.19 12.59
C GLU A 24 -19.53 4.63 13.51
N GLN A 25 -18.94 3.69 14.25
CA GLN A 25 -17.79 3.97 15.11
C GLN A 25 -16.60 4.46 14.27
N ARG A 26 -16.35 3.86 13.11
CA ARG A 26 -15.30 4.29 12.17
C ARG A 26 -15.55 5.70 11.65
N PHE A 27 -16.78 6.02 11.26
CA PHE A 27 -17.16 7.37 10.85
C PHE A 27 -16.88 8.40 11.97
N ARG A 28 -17.33 8.12 13.19
CA ARG A 28 -17.11 8.99 14.36
C ARG A 28 -15.63 9.14 14.69
N TYR A 29 -14.84 8.08 14.56
CA TYR A 29 -13.39 8.09 14.74
C TYR A 29 -12.71 9.06 13.77
N VAL A 30 -12.97 8.93 12.46
CA VAL A 30 -12.42 9.83 11.44
C VAL A 30 -12.87 11.27 11.71
N GLN A 31 -14.15 11.47 12.03
CA GLN A 31 -14.69 12.79 12.34
C GLN A 31 -13.99 13.45 13.53
N ALA A 32 -13.72 12.70 14.61
CA ALA A 32 -13.04 13.21 15.79
C ALA A 32 -11.61 13.68 15.47
N ILE A 33 -10.86 12.89 14.70
CA ILE A 33 -9.48 13.21 14.30
C ILE A 33 -9.44 14.45 13.42
N ILE A 34 -10.30 14.54 12.40
CA ILE A 34 -10.35 15.70 11.52
C ILE A 34 -10.80 16.95 12.28
N LYS A 35 -11.75 16.83 13.21
CA LYS A 35 -12.19 17.94 14.06
C LYS A 35 -11.07 18.45 14.95
N GLU A 36 -10.26 17.56 15.52
CA GLU A 36 -9.11 17.96 16.33
C GLU A 36 -8.01 18.61 15.49
N ALA A 37 -7.68 18.05 14.31
CA ALA A 37 -6.74 18.67 13.39
C ALA A 37 -7.19 20.08 12.98
N ARG A 38 -8.49 20.27 12.72
CA ARG A 38 -9.07 21.59 12.42
C ARG A 38 -8.97 22.55 13.60
N ARG A 39 -9.21 22.09 14.83
CA ARG A 39 -9.07 22.90 16.04
C ARG A 39 -7.64 23.42 16.22
N ILE A 40 -6.63 22.61 15.89
CA ILE A 40 -5.22 23.02 15.94
C ILE A 40 -4.88 23.97 14.79
N SER A 41 -5.26 23.63 13.56
CA SER A 41 -5.02 24.45 12.35
C SER A 41 -5.50 25.89 12.53
N MET A 42 -6.70 26.08 13.11
CA MET A 42 -7.29 27.40 13.34
C MET A 42 -6.57 28.27 14.39
N LYS A 43 -5.57 27.73 15.09
CA LYS A 43 -4.72 28.52 16.01
C LYS A 43 -3.59 29.27 15.30
N PHE A 44 -3.38 28.99 14.02
CA PHE A 44 -2.35 29.59 13.19
C PHE A 44 -2.98 30.60 12.21
N SER A 45 -2.18 31.59 11.82
CA SER A 45 -2.55 32.59 10.81
C SER A 45 -1.43 32.71 9.78
N PRO A 46 -1.65 32.26 8.52
CA PRO A 46 -2.84 31.57 8.04
C PRO A 46 -3.05 30.19 8.70
N PRO A 47 -4.28 29.63 8.70
CA PRO A 47 -4.52 28.29 9.22
C PRO A 47 -3.66 27.25 8.50
N LEU A 48 -3.08 26.32 9.25
CA LEU A 48 -2.25 25.26 8.66
C LEU A 48 -3.11 24.33 7.76
N PRO A 49 -2.66 23.97 6.56
CA PRO A 49 -3.35 22.98 5.72
C PRO A 49 -3.36 21.60 6.40
N ILE A 50 -4.37 20.79 6.08
CA ILE A 50 -4.58 19.46 6.67
C ILE A 50 -4.60 18.42 5.54
N TYR A 51 -3.68 17.46 5.60
CA TYR A 51 -3.58 16.35 4.66
C TYR A 51 -3.70 15.03 5.42
N ALA A 52 -4.91 14.48 5.48
CA ALA A 52 -5.15 13.25 6.22
C ALA A 52 -4.54 12.04 5.49
N TYR A 53 -3.76 11.25 6.22
CA TYR A 53 -3.24 9.98 5.73
C TYR A 53 -4.30 8.89 5.88
N THR A 54 -4.65 8.26 4.76
CA THR A 54 -5.57 7.11 4.73
C THR A 54 -4.91 5.89 4.08
N LYS A 55 -5.53 4.73 4.28
CA LYS A 55 -5.13 3.46 3.70
C LYS A 55 -6.36 2.78 3.11
N ILE A 56 -6.19 2.12 1.97
CA ILE A 56 -7.26 1.35 1.33
C ILE A 56 -7.55 0.03 2.08
N GLU A 57 -6.51 -0.62 2.61
CA GLU A 57 -6.65 -1.87 3.38
C GLU A 57 -7.01 -1.61 4.84
N TYR A 58 -7.93 -2.40 5.40
CA TYR A 58 -8.27 -2.36 6.82
C TYR A 58 -7.25 -3.14 7.67
N ASP A 59 -7.04 -4.44 7.42
CA ASP A 59 -6.10 -5.28 8.19
C ASP A 59 -5.10 -5.99 7.24
N PRO A 60 -4.06 -5.29 6.78
CA PRO A 60 -3.10 -5.85 5.81
C PRO A 60 -2.28 -7.01 6.36
N LEU A 61 -2.10 -7.08 7.68
CA LEU A 61 -1.23 -8.08 8.31
C LEU A 61 -1.93 -9.43 8.42
N LYS A 62 -3.26 -9.43 8.51
CA LYS A 62 -4.07 -10.66 8.64
C LYS A 62 -4.89 -10.98 7.39
N LYS A 63 -5.27 -9.97 6.62
CA LYS A 63 -6.29 -10.05 5.56
C LYS A 63 -5.85 -9.28 4.32
N ILE A 64 -4.64 -9.57 3.85
CA ILE A 64 -4.00 -8.86 2.73
C ILE A 64 -4.85 -8.88 1.46
N ASN A 65 -5.63 -9.95 1.22
CA ASN A 65 -6.44 -10.13 0.02
C ASN A 65 -7.92 -9.77 0.18
N ASP A 66 -8.40 -9.43 1.38
CA ASP A 66 -9.84 -9.24 1.62
C ASP A 66 -10.38 -7.95 0.99
N PHE A 67 -9.52 -6.95 0.79
CA PHE A 67 -9.91 -5.67 0.20
C PHE A 67 -9.88 -5.68 -1.33
N TYR A 68 -9.09 -6.57 -1.91
CA TYR A 68 -8.79 -6.57 -3.34
C TYR A 68 -9.81 -7.42 -4.11
N ASP A 69 -10.22 -6.93 -5.28
CA ASP A 69 -11.03 -7.70 -6.22
C ASP A 69 -10.26 -8.93 -6.75
N ASP A 70 -10.98 -9.92 -7.27
CA ASP A 70 -10.41 -11.22 -7.69
C ASP A 70 -9.33 -11.08 -8.76
N LYS A 71 -9.39 -10.01 -9.56
CA LYS A 71 -8.35 -9.65 -10.55
C LYS A 71 -7.01 -9.36 -9.88
N ILE A 72 -7.01 -8.57 -8.80
CA ILE A 72 -5.78 -8.21 -8.08
C ILE A 72 -5.26 -9.43 -7.32
N LYS A 73 -6.13 -10.24 -6.71
CA LYS A 73 -5.74 -11.53 -6.10
C LYS A 73 -5.05 -12.43 -7.12
N THR A 74 -5.63 -12.56 -8.31
CA THR A 74 -5.06 -13.34 -9.41
C THR A 74 -3.68 -12.84 -9.81
N THR A 75 -3.47 -11.52 -9.90
CA THR A 75 -2.14 -10.96 -10.17
C THR A 75 -1.14 -11.25 -9.06
N ILE A 76 -1.55 -11.13 -7.79
CA ILE A 76 -0.71 -11.47 -6.63
C ILE A 76 -0.30 -12.95 -6.68
N ASP A 77 -1.26 -13.86 -6.88
CA ASP A 77 -1.03 -15.30 -6.91
C ASP A 77 -0.09 -15.70 -8.05
N GLN A 78 -0.24 -15.08 -9.23
CA GLN A 78 0.65 -15.32 -10.37
C GLN A 78 2.08 -14.84 -10.10
N HIS A 79 2.27 -13.69 -9.44
CA HIS A 79 3.61 -13.20 -9.08
C HIS A 79 4.25 -14.05 -7.98
N GLU A 80 3.47 -14.51 -6.99
CA GLU A 80 3.94 -15.45 -5.96
C GLU A 80 4.35 -16.80 -6.56
N LYS A 81 3.57 -17.31 -7.52
CA LYS A 81 3.93 -18.51 -8.27
C LYS A 81 5.21 -18.30 -9.08
N CYS A 82 5.34 -17.16 -9.77
CA CYS A 82 6.55 -16.83 -10.51
C CYS A 82 7.78 -16.74 -9.60
N ARG A 83 7.66 -16.10 -8.42
CA ARG A 83 8.73 -16.06 -7.42
C ARG A 83 9.20 -17.45 -7.05
N LYS A 84 8.27 -18.37 -6.74
CA LYS A 84 8.60 -19.76 -6.36
C LYS A 84 9.20 -20.55 -7.52
N ASP A 85 8.55 -20.54 -8.68
CA ASP A 85 8.88 -21.43 -9.79
C ASP A 85 10.07 -20.95 -10.63
N ARG A 86 10.21 -19.63 -10.83
CA ARG A 86 11.24 -19.03 -11.69
C ARG A 86 12.42 -18.47 -10.90
N CYS A 87 12.15 -17.83 -9.76
CA CYS A 87 13.16 -17.15 -8.94
C CYS A 87 13.57 -17.94 -7.68
N ASN A 88 13.26 -19.24 -7.62
CA ASN A 88 13.59 -20.14 -6.50
C ASN A 88 13.11 -19.64 -5.12
N GLY A 89 12.07 -18.80 -5.07
CA GLY A 89 11.60 -18.16 -3.84
C GLY A 89 12.44 -16.97 -3.37
N HIS A 90 13.56 -16.66 -4.04
CA HIS A 90 14.58 -15.71 -3.60
C HIS A 90 14.67 -14.46 -4.49
N GLY A 91 13.59 -14.09 -5.16
CA GLY A 91 13.55 -12.87 -5.95
C GLY A 91 12.16 -12.50 -6.41
N LYS A 92 12.04 -11.28 -6.93
CA LYS A 92 10.82 -10.73 -7.51
C LYS A 92 10.85 -10.93 -9.02
N CYS A 93 9.72 -11.37 -9.59
CA CYS A 93 9.56 -11.35 -11.04
C CYS A 93 9.28 -9.93 -11.51
N VAL A 94 10.14 -9.40 -12.38
CA VAL A 94 10.01 -8.06 -12.95
C VAL A 94 10.09 -8.12 -14.47
N LEU A 95 9.25 -7.34 -15.15
CA LEU A 95 9.26 -7.22 -16.60
C LEU A 95 10.27 -6.14 -17.02
N GLU A 96 11.16 -6.44 -17.98
CA GLU A 96 12.18 -5.47 -18.41
C GLU A 96 11.63 -4.34 -19.28
N GLY A 97 10.51 -4.57 -19.97
CA GLY A 97 9.90 -3.62 -20.88
C GLY A 97 8.75 -2.82 -20.27
N ASN A 98 8.47 -1.65 -20.84
CA ASN A 98 7.22 -0.96 -20.61
C ASN A 98 6.08 -1.81 -21.16
N SER A 99 5.23 -2.31 -20.27
CA SER A 99 4.02 -3.04 -20.61
C SER A 99 2.80 -2.21 -20.26
N THR A 100 1.93 -2.00 -21.25
CA THR A 100 0.50 -1.88 -20.99
C THR A 100 -0.02 -3.30 -20.96
N CYS A 101 -0.52 -3.79 -19.82
CA CYS A 101 -1.01 -5.17 -19.66
C CYS A 101 -1.86 -5.59 -20.89
N PRO A 102 -1.29 -6.40 -21.82
CA PRO A 102 -1.82 -6.49 -23.18
C PRO A 102 -3.11 -7.31 -23.23
N ASP A 103 -3.28 -8.22 -22.27
CA ASP A 103 -4.54 -8.92 -22.03
C ASP A 103 -5.25 -8.32 -20.80
N SER A 104 -5.90 -7.19 -21.01
CA SER A 104 -6.72 -6.50 -20.00
C SER A 104 -7.96 -7.30 -19.58
N SER A 105 -8.27 -8.40 -20.28
CA SER A 105 -9.42 -9.24 -19.99
C SER A 105 -9.15 -10.25 -18.88
N ASN A 106 -7.97 -10.86 -18.86
CA ASN A 106 -7.62 -11.91 -17.88
C ASN A 106 -6.43 -11.58 -16.96
N TYR A 107 -5.70 -10.48 -17.19
CA TYR A 107 -4.55 -10.08 -16.35
C TYR A 107 -3.52 -11.21 -16.16
N ALA A 108 -3.42 -12.12 -17.12
CA ALA A 108 -2.49 -13.25 -17.08
C ALA A 108 -1.08 -12.76 -17.43
N ILE A 109 -0.11 -13.01 -16.54
CA ILE A 109 1.30 -12.72 -16.79
C ILE A 109 1.93 -13.86 -17.59
N ASN A 110 2.67 -13.51 -18.63
CA ASN A 110 3.55 -14.43 -19.32
C ASN A 110 4.89 -14.47 -18.58
N THR A 111 5.10 -15.46 -17.70
CA THR A 111 6.29 -15.54 -16.84
C THR A 111 7.61 -15.67 -17.62
N ASP A 112 7.57 -16.06 -18.90
CA ASP A 112 8.76 -16.18 -19.73
C ASP A 112 9.39 -14.84 -20.12
N GLU A 113 8.59 -13.77 -20.16
CA GLU A 113 9.07 -12.41 -20.43
C GLU A 113 9.67 -11.74 -19.19
N TYR A 114 9.49 -12.31 -18.01
CA TYR A 114 9.93 -11.74 -16.74
C TYR A 114 11.34 -12.20 -16.39
N LYS A 115 12.13 -11.31 -15.78
CA LYS A 115 13.40 -11.64 -15.13
C LYS A 115 13.25 -11.66 -13.62
N CYS A 116 14.23 -12.22 -12.92
CA CYS A 116 14.29 -12.18 -11.47
C CYS A 116 15.15 -11.01 -10.97
N GLU A 117 14.58 -10.19 -10.09
CA GLU A 117 15.33 -9.25 -9.25
C GLU A 117 15.52 -9.90 -7.87
N CYS A 118 16.73 -10.34 -7.59
CA CYS A 118 17.00 -11.19 -6.43
C CYS A 118 16.96 -10.45 -5.10
N ASP A 119 16.51 -11.17 -4.08
CA ASP A 119 16.59 -10.73 -2.69
C ASP A 119 18.06 -10.58 -2.27
N LYS A 120 18.32 -9.75 -1.26
CA LYS A 120 19.68 -9.48 -0.80
C LYS A 120 20.40 -10.77 -0.38
N GLY A 121 21.56 -11.01 -0.98
CA GLY A 121 22.37 -12.21 -0.74
C GLY A 121 22.16 -13.31 -1.79
N PHE A 122 21.21 -13.13 -2.70
CA PHE A 122 20.98 -14.01 -3.84
C PHE A 122 21.34 -13.30 -5.16
N ASN A 123 21.78 -14.08 -6.15
CA ASN A 123 22.28 -13.61 -7.43
C ASN A 123 22.04 -14.67 -8.53
N GLY A 124 22.36 -14.28 -9.76
CA GLY A 124 22.11 -15.07 -10.97
C GLY A 124 20.69 -14.90 -11.54
N PRO A 125 20.44 -15.44 -12.74
CA PRO A 125 19.21 -15.17 -13.49
C PRO A 125 17.93 -15.74 -12.85
N ARG A 126 18.07 -16.70 -11.93
CA ARG A 126 16.98 -17.33 -11.19
C ARG A 126 17.13 -17.24 -9.67
N CYS A 127 18.05 -16.40 -9.17
CA CYS A 127 18.29 -16.22 -7.73
C CYS A 127 18.65 -17.51 -6.98
N SER A 128 19.43 -18.38 -7.61
CA SER A 128 19.82 -19.69 -7.08
C SER A 128 21.19 -19.70 -6.39
N SER A 129 21.90 -18.57 -6.39
CA SER A 129 23.31 -18.45 -5.98
C SER A 129 23.53 -17.23 -5.12
#